data_AF-A0A832E8U3-F1
#
_entry.id   AF-A0A832E8U3-F1
#
_cell.length_a   1.000
_cell.length_b   1.000
_cell.length_c   1.000
_cell.angle_alpha   90.00
_cell.angle_beta   90.00
_cell.angle_gamma   90.00
#
_symmetry.space_group_name_H-M   'P 1'
#
loop_
_entity.id
_entity.type
_entity.pdbx_description
1 polymer ?
#
loop_
_entity_poly.entity_id
_entity_poly.type
_entity_poly.pdbx_seq_one_letter_code
_entity_poly.pdbx_strand_id
1 'polypeptide(L)'
;MFVNSLRSKKPFTHGPLLLLKYAIPAYFILGGILVQSISEDLQIELMLVAVILFLSWALRKYEFSTYLVRIGIYAIAVMIVYLLEQKIVPDSKWFYYFDVGYFVVLALTVAVVVRYARQVGFSVTPFDYLMVVLVVVSGLVQKNYGSDTALGYIVIKSVILFYGCEIAVNNRRSDAGKLLGVTSFFTAIILLVKMASV
;
A
#
# COMPACT_ATOMS: atom_id res chain seq x y z
N MET A 1 9.20 15.38 30.86
CA MET A 1 8.69 16.76 30.62
C MET A 1 8.94 17.26 29.19
N PHE A 2 10.07 16.94 28.55
CA PHE A 2 10.38 17.35 27.16
C PHE A 2 9.43 16.81 26.07
N VAL A 3 8.84 15.62 26.25
CA VAL A 3 7.96 14.97 25.25
C VAL A 3 6.62 15.70 25.07
N ASN A 4 6.15 16.43 26.08
CA ASN A 4 4.89 17.18 25.98
C ASN A 4 5.05 18.55 25.30
N SER A 5 6.26 19.12 25.22
CA SER A 5 6.52 20.43 24.62
C SER A 5 6.56 20.37 23.07
N LEU A 6 7.02 19.25 22.50
CA LEU A 6 6.97 19.01 21.04
C LEU A 6 5.55 18.74 20.52
N ARG A 7 4.60 18.45 21.42
CA ARG A 7 3.23 18.06 21.11
C ARG A 7 2.31 19.25 20.77
N SER A 8 2.72 20.49 21.06
CA SER A 8 1.94 21.70 20.78
C SER A 8 2.15 22.28 19.38
N LYS A 9 3.13 21.78 18.62
CA LYS A 9 3.38 22.24 17.25
C LYS A 9 2.60 21.37 16.25
N LYS A 10 1.48 21.93 15.76
CA LYS A 10 0.66 21.48 14.60
C LYS A 10 1.41 20.79 13.43
N PRO A 11 2.67 21.14 13.04
CA PRO A 11 3.35 20.43 11.94
C PRO A 11 3.67 18.96 12.21
N PHE A 12 3.84 18.51 13.46
CA PHE A 12 4.34 17.15 13.73
C PHE A 12 3.29 16.04 13.50
N THR A 13 2.01 16.40 13.53
CA THR A 13 0.89 15.49 13.20
C THR A 13 0.47 15.59 11.73
N HIS A 14 0.62 16.76 11.08
CA HIS A 14 0.17 16.94 9.70
C HIS A 14 1.24 16.53 8.67
N GLY A 15 2.53 16.74 8.95
CA GLY A 15 3.62 16.39 8.03
C GLY A 15 3.65 14.90 7.63
N PRO A 16 3.68 13.95 8.59
CA PRO A 16 3.68 12.52 8.28
C PRO A 16 2.45 12.07 7.49
N LEU A 17 1.27 12.62 7.82
CA LEU A 17 0.02 12.31 7.11
C LEU A 17 0.02 12.85 5.68
N LEU A 18 0.61 14.03 5.44
CA LEU A 18 0.79 14.57 4.10
C LEU A 18 1.79 13.71 3.30
N LEU A 19 2.86 13.24 3.94
CA LEU A 19 3.81 12.33 3.30
C LEU A 19 3.08 11.06 2.85
N LEU A 20 2.32 10.40 3.72
CA LEU A 20 1.52 9.22 3.32
C LEU A 20 0.51 9.53 2.21
N LYS A 21 -0.13 10.71 2.27
CA LYS A 21 -1.11 11.15 1.27
C LYS A 21 -0.52 11.26 -0.13
N TYR A 22 0.76 11.60 -0.30
CA TYR A 22 1.39 11.78 -1.61
C TYR A 22 2.34 10.65 -2.00
N ALA A 23 3.06 10.08 -1.03
CA ALA A 23 4.02 9.01 -1.28
C ALA A 23 3.36 7.74 -1.83
N ILE A 24 2.29 7.27 -1.18
CA ILE A 24 1.62 6.01 -1.58
C ILE A 24 0.99 6.12 -2.98
N PRO A 25 0.20 7.16 -3.30
CA PRO A 25 -0.33 7.30 -4.66
C PRO A 25 0.76 7.49 -5.71
N ALA A 26 1.83 8.22 -5.39
CA ALA A 26 2.97 8.37 -6.30
C ALA A 26 3.62 7.00 -6.57
N TYR A 27 3.79 6.18 -5.54
CA TYR A 27 4.29 4.81 -5.68
C TYR A 27 3.37 3.95 -6.56
N PHE A 28 2.04 4.08 -6.44
CA PHE A 28 1.13 3.36 -7.32
C PHE A 28 1.28 3.78 -8.78
N ILE A 29 1.23 5.09 -9.06
CA ILE A 29 1.32 5.60 -10.43
C ILE A 29 2.68 5.26 -11.04
N LEU A 30 3.79 5.51 -10.32
CA LEU A 30 5.14 5.19 -10.79
C LEU A 30 5.29 3.69 -11.01
N GLY A 31 4.78 2.86 -10.10
CA GLY A 31 4.75 1.41 -10.26
C GLY A 31 4.02 0.98 -11.52
N GLY A 32 2.82 1.51 -11.77
CA GLY A 32 2.06 1.23 -12.99
C GLY A 32 2.78 1.64 -14.28
N ILE A 33 3.49 2.77 -14.26
CA ILE A 33 4.25 3.27 -15.41
C ILE A 33 5.54 2.47 -15.63
N LEU A 34 6.19 1.99 -14.58
CA LEU A 34 7.46 1.26 -14.70
C LEU A 34 7.26 -0.20 -15.10
N VAL A 35 6.18 -0.86 -14.68
CA VAL A 35 5.90 -2.27 -15.02
C VAL A 35 5.55 -2.38 -16.51
N GLN A 36 6.32 -3.15 -17.28
CA GLN A 36 6.13 -3.28 -18.73
C GLN A 36 5.48 -4.59 -19.17
N SER A 37 5.64 -5.68 -18.41
CA SER A 37 5.06 -6.99 -18.72
C SER A 37 4.35 -7.59 -17.51
N ILE A 38 3.14 -8.09 -17.74
CA ILE A 38 2.29 -8.71 -16.72
C ILE A 38 2.03 -10.16 -17.17
N SER A 39 2.33 -11.12 -16.30
CA SER A 39 2.04 -12.54 -16.54
C SER A 39 0.54 -12.78 -16.75
N GLU A 40 0.16 -13.71 -17.61
CA GLU A 40 -1.24 -13.99 -17.97
C GLU A 40 -2.12 -14.28 -16.73
N ASP A 41 -1.60 -15.00 -15.74
CA ASP A 41 -2.33 -15.31 -14.50
C ASP A 41 -2.73 -14.05 -13.72
N LEU A 42 -1.86 -13.02 -13.71
CA LEU A 42 -2.09 -11.75 -13.02
C LEU A 42 -3.04 -10.82 -13.77
N GLN A 43 -3.25 -11.05 -15.07
CA GLN A 43 -4.15 -10.23 -15.88
C GLN A 43 -5.61 -10.42 -15.46
N ILE A 44 -6.02 -11.66 -15.18
CA ILE A 44 -7.36 -11.99 -14.71
C ILE A 44 -7.61 -11.34 -13.35
N GLU A 45 -6.65 -11.46 -12.43
CA GLU A 45 -6.74 -10.84 -11.12
C GLU A 45 -6.83 -9.31 -11.22
N LEU A 46 -6.01 -8.69 -12.08
CA LEU A 46 -6.03 -7.25 -12.31
C LEU A 46 -7.37 -6.78 -12.90
N MET A 47 -7.92 -7.53 -13.85
CA MET A 47 -9.23 -7.25 -14.44
C MET A 47 -10.33 -7.31 -13.36
N LEU A 48 -10.30 -8.32 -12.50
CA LEU A 48 -11.23 -8.44 -11.38
C LEU A 48 -11.11 -7.24 -10.43
N VAL A 49 -9.89 -6.82 -10.08
CA VAL A 49 -9.66 -5.65 -9.23
C VAL A 49 -10.16 -4.36 -9.88
N ALA A 50 -9.94 -4.19 -11.19
CA ALA A 50 -10.44 -3.03 -11.93
C ALA A 50 -11.97 -3.00 -11.97
N VAL A 51 -12.62 -4.15 -12.14
CA VAL A 51 -14.09 -4.28 -12.08
C VAL A 51 -14.59 -3.93 -10.68
N ILE A 52 -13.96 -4.42 -9.61
CA ILE A 52 -14.32 -4.06 -8.22
C ILE A 52 -14.22 -2.54 -8.01
N LEU A 53 -13.12 -1.91 -8.45
CA LEU A 53 -12.93 -0.47 -8.33
C LEU A 53 -13.96 0.30 -9.17
N PHE A 54 -14.29 -0.17 -10.38
CA PHE A 54 -15.33 0.43 -11.22
C PHE A 54 -16.72 0.33 -10.57
N LEU A 55 -17.11 -0.86 -10.08
CA LEU A 55 -18.36 -1.05 -9.34
C LEU A 55 -18.41 -0.18 -8.09
N SER A 56 -17.28 -0.04 -7.38
CA SER A 56 -17.20 0.82 -6.20
C SER A 56 -17.51 2.28 -6.56
N TRP A 57 -17.07 2.74 -7.73
CA TRP A 57 -17.34 4.09 -8.21
C TRP A 57 -18.79 4.26 -8.71
N ALA A 58 -19.32 3.27 -9.42
CA ALA A 58 -20.71 3.26 -9.90
C ALA A 58 -21.72 3.21 -8.73
N LEU A 59 -21.41 2.44 -7.68
CA LEU A 59 -22.26 2.24 -6.51
C LEU A 59 -21.93 3.19 -5.35
N ARG A 60 -21.29 4.33 -5.63
CA ARG A 60 -20.83 5.30 -4.61
C ARG A 60 -21.94 5.82 -3.67
N LYS A 61 -23.21 5.67 -4.06
CA LYS A 61 -24.38 5.99 -3.21
C LYS A 61 -24.58 5.03 -2.04
N TYR A 62 -24.02 3.82 -2.09
CA TYR A 62 -24.19 2.80 -1.06
C TYR A 62 -22.99 2.73 -0.13
N GLU A 63 -23.20 2.51 1.18
CA GLU A 63 -22.10 2.41 2.15
C GLU A 63 -21.11 1.28 1.84
N PHE A 64 -21.60 0.21 1.17
CA PHE A 64 -20.79 -0.91 0.71
C PHE A 64 -19.67 -0.51 -0.27
N SER A 65 -19.85 0.58 -1.02
CA SER A 65 -18.83 1.12 -1.93
C SER A 65 -17.51 1.41 -1.21
N THR A 66 -17.58 1.90 0.04
CA THR A 66 -16.37 2.25 0.81
C THR A 66 -15.51 1.01 1.12
N TYR A 67 -16.15 -0.13 1.37
CA TYR A 67 -15.45 -1.39 1.60
C TYR A 67 -14.84 -1.93 0.30
N LEU A 68 -15.56 -1.83 -0.83
CA LEU A 68 -15.04 -2.24 -2.14
C LEU A 68 -13.80 -1.43 -2.56
N VAL A 69 -13.82 -0.12 -2.34
CA VAL A 69 -12.64 0.74 -2.60
C VAL A 69 -11.45 0.29 -1.76
N ARG A 70 -11.65 -0.02 -0.47
CA ARG A 70 -10.58 -0.51 0.42
C ARG A 70 -9.97 -1.81 -0.10
N ILE A 71 -10.82 -2.78 -0.47
CA ILE A 71 -10.36 -4.07 -1.02
C ILE A 71 -9.55 -3.83 -2.30
N GLY A 72 -10.03 -2.98 -3.21
CA GLY A 72 -9.32 -2.67 -4.45
C GLY A 72 -7.97 -1.96 -4.22
N ILE A 73 -7.90 -1.00 -3.28
CA ILE A 73 -6.65 -0.34 -2.89
C ILE A 73 -5.64 -1.37 -2.38
N TYR A 74 -6.06 -2.29 -1.51
CA TYR A 74 -5.19 -3.31 -0.94
C TYR A 74 -4.74 -4.34 -1.99
N ALA A 75 -5.63 -4.76 -2.89
CA ALA A 75 -5.25 -5.65 -3.98
C ALA A 75 -4.20 -5.01 -4.90
N ILE A 76 -4.40 -3.76 -5.32
CA ILE A 76 -3.42 -3.00 -6.11
C ILE A 76 -2.09 -2.82 -5.36
N ALA A 77 -2.14 -2.55 -4.06
CA ALA A 77 -0.94 -2.38 -3.24
C ALA A 77 -0.02 -3.61 -3.31
N VAL A 78 -0.57 -4.81 -3.10
CA VAL A 78 0.19 -6.07 -3.17
C VAL A 78 0.66 -6.36 -4.60
N MET A 79 -0.22 -6.19 -5.59
CA MET A 79 0.12 -6.44 -6.99
C MET A 79 1.30 -5.58 -7.45
N ILE A 80 1.33 -4.29 -7.11
CA ILE A 80 2.41 -3.40 -7.50
C ILE A 80 3.72 -3.81 -6.81
N VAL A 81 3.68 -4.11 -5.51
CA VAL A 81 4.87 -4.61 -4.79
C VAL A 81 5.38 -5.88 -5.45
N TYR A 82 4.50 -6.85 -5.73
CA TYR A 82 4.87 -8.09 -6.39
C TYR A 82 5.50 -7.85 -7.76
N LEU A 83 4.87 -7.05 -8.62
CA LEU A 83 5.34 -6.78 -9.98
C LEU A 83 6.68 -6.04 -9.97
N LEU A 84 6.87 -5.06 -9.07
CA LEU A 84 8.13 -4.32 -8.95
C LEU A 84 9.26 -5.21 -8.45
N GLU A 85 9.02 -6.01 -7.40
CA GLU A 85 10.02 -6.93 -6.85
C GLU A 85 10.44 -8.02 -7.84
N GLN A 86 9.52 -8.51 -8.67
CA GLN A 86 9.81 -9.59 -9.59
C GLN A 86 10.45 -9.11 -10.90
N LYS A 87 10.12 -7.90 -11.39
CA LYS A 87 10.50 -7.45 -12.73
C LYS A 87 11.53 -6.32 -12.77
N ILE A 88 11.55 -5.42 -11.79
CA ILE A 88 12.31 -4.15 -11.91
C ILE A 88 13.45 -4.08 -10.91
N VAL A 89 13.18 -4.45 -9.67
CA VAL A 89 14.16 -4.41 -8.58
C VAL A 89 15.37 -5.32 -8.83
N PRO A 90 15.24 -6.52 -9.44
CA PRO A 90 16.40 -7.37 -9.74
C PRO A 90 17.31 -6.79 -10.83
N ASP A 91 16.74 -6.07 -11.81
CA ASP A 91 17.45 -5.63 -13.01
C ASP A 91 18.28 -4.35 -12.81
N SER A 92 18.00 -3.55 -11.76
CA SER A 92 18.74 -2.31 -11.52
C SER A 92 19.07 -2.07 -10.05
N LYS A 93 20.38 -2.10 -9.74
CA LYS A 93 20.93 -1.82 -8.40
C LYS A 93 20.53 -0.43 -7.88
N TRP A 94 20.41 0.57 -8.75
CA TRP A 94 19.98 1.92 -8.35
C TRP A 94 18.53 1.94 -7.89
N PHE A 95 17.65 1.22 -8.59
CA PHE A 95 16.25 1.07 -8.19
C PHE A 95 16.11 0.32 -6.87
N TYR A 96 16.93 -0.70 -6.62
CA TYR A 96 16.94 -1.41 -5.35
C TYR A 96 17.19 -0.48 -4.15
N TYR A 97 18.22 0.37 -4.20
CA TYR A 97 18.50 1.30 -3.10
C TYR A 97 17.42 2.36 -2.94
N PHE A 98 16.87 2.87 -4.05
CA PHE A 98 15.78 3.82 -4.01
C PHE A 98 14.52 3.21 -3.38
N ASP A 99 14.17 1.99 -3.76
CA ASP A 99 13.01 1.27 -3.26
C ASP A 99 13.14 0.95 -1.76
N VAL A 100 14.29 0.44 -1.33
CA VAL A 100 14.57 0.22 0.10
C VAL A 100 14.48 1.54 0.88
N GLY A 101 15.07 2.62 0.36
CA GLY A 101 14.99 3.95 0.97
C GLY A 101 13.55 4.44 1.10
N TYR A 102 12.74 4.27 0.06
CA TYR A 102 11.32 4.61 0.05
C TYR A 102 10.56 3.86 1.15
N PHE A 103 10.70 2.53 1.22
CA PHE A 103 10.00 1.72 2.22
C PHE A 103 10.48 1.97 3.65
N VAL A 104 11.77 2.28 3.86
CA VAL A 104 12.28 2.68 5.18
C VAL A 104 11.65 3.99 5.64
N VAL A 105 11.60 5.01 4.76
CA VAL A 105 10.95 6.29 5.07
C VAL A 105 9.46 6.09 5.33
N LEU A 106 8.80 5.26 4.53
CA LEU A 106 7.38 4.94 4.69
C LEU A 106 7.13 4.23 6.03
N ALA A 107 7.94 3.23 6.39
CA ALA A 107 7.83 2.50 7.65
C ALA A 107 8.05 3.41 8.87
N LEU A 108 9.06 4.28 8.83
CA LEU A 108 9.28 5.27 9.88
C LEU A 108 8.11 6.23 10.00
N THR A 109 7.56 6.68 8.88
CA THR A 109 6.38 7.56 8.84
C THR A 109 5.17 6.88 9.48
N VAL A 110 4.89 5.63 9.11
CA VAL A 110 3.83 4.81 9.72
C VAL A 110 4.06 4.65 11.23
N ALA A 111 5.28 4.28 11.65
CA ALA A 111 5.61 4.10 13.05
C ALA A 111 5.42 5.39 13.88
N VAL A 112 5.82 6.54 13.31
CA VAL A 112 5.57 7.87 13.90
C VAL A 112 4.07 8.11 14.03
N VAL A 113 3.30 7.95 12.95
CA VAL A 113 1.85 8.19 12.98
C VAL A 113 1.17 7.29 14.01
N VAL A 114 1.45 5.98 14.02
CA VAL A 114 0.87 5.03 14.98
C VAL A 114 1.25 5.40 16.42
N ARG A 115 2.52 5.75 16.68
CA ARG A 115 2.99 6.13 18.01
C ARG A 115 2.31 7.39 18.54
N TYR A 116 2.06 8.38 17.68
CA TYR A 116 1.45 9.66 18.08
C TYR A 116 -0.08 9.68 18.00
N ALA A 117 -0.70 8.82 17.18
CA ALA A 117 -2.16 8.66 17.07
C ALA A 117 -2.80 7.96 18.28
N ARG A 118 -1.99 7.31 19.13
CA ARG A 118 -2.37 6.45 20.27
C ARG A 118 -3.10 7.13 21.44
N GLN A 119 -3.62 8.36 21.29
CA GLN A 119 -4.35 9.06 22.35
C GLN A 119 -5.86 8.78 22.42
N VAL A 120 -6.40 7.91 21.57
CA VAL A 120 -7.82 7.54 21.62
C VAL A 120 -7.95 6.02 21.50
N GLY A 121 -8.12 5.33 22.63
CA GLY A 121 -8.56 3.92 22.72
C GLY A 121 -7.64 2.88 22.07
N PHE A 122 -7.17 1.91 22.86
CA PHE A 122 -6.42 0.77 22.37
C PHE A 122 -7.31 -0.23 21.61
N SER A 123 -7.86 0.16 20.46
CA SER A 123 -8.64 -0.72 19.62
C SER A 123 -7.71 -1.38 18.61
N VAL A 124 -7.14 -2.54 18.97
CA VAL A 124 -6.44 -3.40 18.00
C VAL A 124 -7.46 -3.80 16.93
N THR A 125 -7.17 -3.50 15.68
CA THR A 125 -8.09 -3.79 14.58
C THR A 125 -7.91 -5.24 14.11
N PRO A 126 -8.95 -5.91 13.57
CA PRO A 126 -8.80 -7.21 12.93
C PRO A 126 -7.71 -7.23 11.83
N PHE A 127 -7.48 -6.07 11.19
CA PHE A 127 -6.43 -5.89 10.19
C PHE A 127 -5.03 -6.04 10.78
N ASP A 128 -4.78 -5.53 11.99
CA ASP A 128 -3.49 -5.68 12.68
C ASP A 128 -3.13 -7.15 12.90
N TYR A 129 -4.12 -7.97 13.30
CA TYR A 129 -3.93 -9.42 13.43
C TYR A 129 -3.59 -10.07 12.09
N LEU A 130 -4.26 -9.66 11.01
CA LEU A 130 -3.98 -10.18 9.67
C LEU A 130 -2.55 -9.86 9.22
N MET A 131 -2.08 -8.64 9.47
CA MET A 131 -0.69 -8.24 9.17
C MET A 131 0.32 -9.09 9.94
N VAL A 132 0.13 -9.26 11.25
CA VAL A 132 1.03 -10.08 12.08
C VAL A 132 1.04 -11.53 11.61
N VAL A 133 -0.13 -12.10 11.34
CA VAL A 133 -0.24 -13.46 10.80
C VAL A 133 0.51 -13.59 9.48
N LEU A 134 0.35 -12.63 8.57
CA LEU A 134 0.99 -12.65 7.26
C LEU A 134 2.53 -12.64 7.38
N VAL A 135 3.10 -11.83 8.28
CA VAL A 135 4.55 -11.81 8.57
C VAL A 135 5.03 -13.11 9.22
N VAL A 136 4.26 -13.65 10.16
CA VAL A 136 4.63 -14.91 10.85
C VAL A 136 4.60 -16.08 9.87
N VAL A 137 3.50 -16.20 9.10
CA VAL A 137 3.33 -17.25 8.10
C VAL A 137 4.42 -17.15 7.04
N SER A 138 4.73 -15.95 6.53
CA SER A 138 5.80 -15.79 5.53
C SER A 138 7.16 -16.22 6.07
N GLY A 139 7.48 -15.89 7.32
CA GLY A 139 8.74 -16.31 7.95
C GLY A 139 8.81 -17.83 8.14
N LEU A 140 7.71 -18.47 8.53
CA LEU A 140 7.62 -19.92 8.66
C LEU A 140 7.75 -20.62 7.29
N VAL A 141 7.08 -20.11 6.27
CA VAL A 141 7.17 -20.63 4.90
C VAL A 141 8.60 -20.51 4.38
N GLN A 142 9.25 -19.37 4.57
CA GLN A 142 10.63 -19.16 4.14
C GLN A 142 11.61 -20.12 4.81
N LYS A 143 11.44 -20.37 6.11
CA LYS A 143 12.28 -21.33 6.86
C LYS A 143 12.07 -22.77 6.40
N ASN A 144 10.83 -23.18 6.14
CA ASN A 144 10.50 -24.58 5.87
C ASN A 144 10.64 -24.99 4.40
N TYR A 145 10.37 -24.07 3.47
CA TYR A 145 10.35 -24.36 2.03
C TYR A 145 11.56 -23.77 1.28
N GLY A 146 12.52 -23.15 1.99
CA GLY A 146 13.68 -22.52 1.37
C GLY A 146 13.29 -21.47 0.32
N SER A 147 12.14 -20.82 0.52
CA SER A 147 11.57 -19.96 -0.50
C SER A 147 12.49 -18.79 -0.78
N ASP A 148 12.54 -18.38 -2.05
CA ASP A 148 13.33 -17.26 -2.54
C ASP A 148 13.26 -16.06 -1.60
N THR A 149 14.41 -15.41 -1.35
CA THR A 149 14.52 -14.27 -0.42
C THR A 149 13.53 -13.15 -0.79
N ALA A 150 13.12 -13.09 -2.06
CA ALA A 150 12.11 -12.20 -2.62
C ALA A 150 10.75 -12.25 -1.90
N LEU A 151 10.26 -13.42 -1.45
CA LEU A 151 8.93 -13.52 -0.81
C LEU A 151 8.87 -12.76 0.51
N GLY A 152 9.94 -12.82 1.31
CA GLY A 152 10.03 -12.07 2.56
C GLY A 152 9.97 -10.55 2.34
N TYR A 153 10.67 -10.07 1.30
CA TYR A 153 10.64 -8.64 0.93
C TYR A 153 9.25 -8.19 0.48
N ILE A 154 8.58 -8.97 -0.39
CA ILE A 154 7.23 -8.67 -0.86
C ILE A 154 6.26 -8.55 0.31
N VAL A 155 6.33 -9.48 1.27
CA VAL A 155 5.46 -9.48 2.45
C VAL A 155 5.70 -8.26 3.33
N ILE A 156 6.96 -7.97 3.68
CA ILE A 156 7.29 -6.82 4.53
C ILE A 156 6.84 -5.51 3.88
N LYS A 157 7.15 -5.33 2.59
CA LYS A 157 6.75 -4.15 1.80
C LYS A 157 5.23 -4.01 1.74
N SER A 158 4.52 -5.12 1.50
CA SER A 158 3.05 -5.15 1.49
C SER A 158 2.47 -4.73 2.83
N VAL A 159 2.99 -5.23 3.96
CA VAL A 159 2.51 -4.87 5.30
C VAL A 159 2.73 -3.39 5.60
N ILE A 160 3.90 -2.83 5.25
CA ILE A 160 4.15 -1.39 5.43
C ILE A 160 3.16 -0.56 4.60
N LEU A 161 2.93 -0.96 3.35
CA LEU A 161 2.03 -0.28 2.43
C LEU A 161 0.57 -0.38 2.89
N PHE A 162 0.16 -1.55 3.38
CA PHE A 162 -1.13 -1.81 3.99
C PHE A 162 -1.41 -0.91 5.19
N TYR A 163 -0.45 -0.79 6.11
CA TYR A 163 -0.57 0.15 7.21
C TYR A 163 -0.65 1.60 6.73
N GLY A 164 0.18 1.98 5.74
CA GLY A 164 0.14 3.31 5.14
C GLY A 164 -1.24 3.64 4.53
N CYS A 165 -1.80 2.70 3.77
CA CYS A 165 -3.12 2.80 3.16
C CYS A 165 -4.23 2.87 4.22
N GLU A 166 -4.21 2.02 5.26
CA GLU A 166 -5.24 2.04 6.31
C GLU A 166 -5.22 3.38 7.05
N ILE A 167 -4.04 3.92 7.38
CA ILE A 167 -3.91 5.24 7.99
C ILE A 167 -4.48 6.33 7.07
N ALA A 168 -4.16 6.28 5.77
CA ALA A 168 -4.61 7.27 4.80
C ALA A 168 -6.11 7.20 4.52
N VAL A 169 -6.70 6.00 4.48
CA VAL A 169 -8.13 5.77 4.25
C VAL A 169 -8.97 6.04 5.50
N ASN A 170 -8.47 5.68 6.69
CA ASN A 170 -9.20 5.84 7.94
C ASN A 170 -9.12 7.29 8.48
N ASN A 171 -8.24 8.13 7.93
CA ASN A 171 -8.15 9.53 8.30
C ASN A 171 -9.31 10.36 7.73
N ARG A 172 -10.44 10.41 8.45
CA ARG A 172 -11.67 11.14 8.08
C ARG A 172 -11.48 12.64 7.83
N ARG A 173 -10.39 13.25 8.28
CA ARG A 173 -10.10 14.68 8.08
C ARG A 173 -9.36 14.99 6.76
N SER A 174 -8.94 13.98 6.01
CA SER A 174 -8.12 14.15 4.80
C SER A 174 -8.76 13.47 3.60
N ASP A 175 -8.73 14.12 2.43
CA ASP A 175 -9.12 13.51 1.15
C ASP A 175 -8.14 12.43 0.65
N ALA A 176 -7.17 12.01 1.48
CA ALA A 176 -6.18 10.99 1.14
C ALA A 176 -6.81 9.67 0.70
N GLY A 177 -7.88 9.20 1.36
CA GLY A 177 -8.58 7.97 0.96
C GLY A 177 -9.24 8.06 -0.42
N LYS A 178 -9.82 9.21 -0.78
CA LYS A 178 -10.39 9.43 -2.12
C LYS A 178 -9.29 9.47 -3.17
N LEU A 179 -8.20 10.18 -2.87
CA LEU A 179 -7.04 10.29 -3.77
C LEU A 179 -6.43 8.92 -4.02
N LEU A 180 -6.24 8.12 -2.97
CA LEU A 180 -5.76 6.73 -3.09
C LEU A 180 -6.67 5.89 -3.99
N GLY A 181 -7.98 5.88 -3.74
CA GLY A 181 -8.92 5.13 -4.57
C GLY A 181 -8.86 5.54 -6.06
N VAL A 182 -8.79 6.84 -6.33
CA VAL A 182 -8.63 7.36 -7.70
C VAL A 182 -7.30 6.90 -8.30
N THR A 183 -6.19 7.02 -7.58
CA THR A 183 -4.88 6.59 -8.09
C THR A 183 -4.77 5.09 -8.28
N SER A 184 -5.38 4.27 -7.42
CA SER A 184 -5.46 2.82 -7.59
C SER A 184 -6.24 2.49 -8.87
N PHE A 185 -7.34 3.19 -9.13
CA PHE A 185 -8.12 2.99 -10.35
C PHE A 185 -7.33 3.39 -11.60
N PHE A 186 -6.69 4.56 -11.60
CA PHE A 186 -5.81 4.97 -12.70
C PHE A 186 -4.67 3.97 -12.93
N THR A 187 -4.07 3.48 -11.86
CA THR A 187 -2.98 2.50 -11.96
C THR A 187 -3.47 1.18 -12.54
N ALA A 188 -4.65 0.71 -12.12
CA ALA A 188 -5.28 -0.47 -12.70
C ALA A 188 -5.53 -0.30 -14.20
N ILE A 189 -6.02 0.88 -14.63
CA ILE A 189 -6.21 1.19 -16.05
C ILE A 189 -4.88 1.20 -16.80
N ILE A 190 -3.84 1.85 -16.26
CA ILE A 190 -2.51 1.90 -16.89
C ILE A 190 -1.97 0.49 -17.11
N LEU A 191 -2.10 -0.37 -16.10
CA LEU A 191 -1.66 -1.77 -16.19
C LEU A 191 -2.50 -2.57 -17.21
N LEU A 192 -3.82 -2.36 -17.27
CA LEU A 192 -4.70 -3.00 -18.26
C LEU A 192 -4.43 -2.53 -19.70
N VAL A 193 -4.17 -1.24 -19.91
CA VAL A 193 -3.81 -0.72 -21.24
C VAL A 193 -2.50 -1.33 -21.72
N LYS A 194 -1.53 -1.49 -20.81
CA LYS A 194 -0.26 -2.15 -21.14
C LYS A 194 -0.41 -3.61 -21.49
N MET A 195 -1.31 -4.33 -20.80
CA MET A 195 -1.69 -5.69 -21.20
C MET A 195 -2.22 -5.74 -22.64
N ALA A 196 -3.07 -4.79 -23.05
CA ALA A 196 -3.62 -4.77 -24.40
C ALA A 196 -2.60 -4.39 -25.50
N SER A 197 -1.41 -3.92 -25.12
CA SER A 197 -0.34 -3.49 -26.04
C SER A 197 0.77 -4.53 -26.26
N VAL A 198 0.68 -5.68 -25.59
CA VAL A 198 1.58 -6.84 -25.74
C VAL A 198 0.88 -7.91 -26.57
#